data_AF-A0A1F3SV00-F1
#
_entry.id   AF-A0A1F3SV00-F1
#
_cell.length_a   1.000
_cell.length_b   1.000
_cell.length_c   1.000
_cell.angle_alpha   90.00
_cell.angle_beta   90.00
_cell.angle_gamma   90.00
#
_symmetry.space_group_name_H-M   'P 1'
#
loop_
_entity.id
_entity.type
_entity.pdbx_description
1 polymer ?
#
loop_
_entity_poly.entity_id
_entity_poly.type
_entity_poly.pdbx_seq_one_letter_code
_entity_poly.pdbx_strand_id
1 'polypeptide(L)'
;MEGLAPPLHLCIEVRMMMERGESINSGLRKIIPEIEINFRQHVIKLLFEFDQYGKVNHKNFASLTMYRRELLNLLVHGLCGEPILPRIIGLEHEIKTACLDEIQTYVNDLPLRGLLTMLLIQFPAFLLLLFGPLINELTRSFMQ
;
A
#
# COMPACT_ATOMS: atom_id res chain seq x y z
N MET A 1 5.05 1.53 -0.64
CA MET A 1 3.76 2.03 -0.10
C MET A 1 2.73 2.53 -1.12
N GLU A 2 3.04 3.06 -2.32
CA GLU A 2 2.00 3.70 -3.19
C GLU A 2 1.10 2.77 -4.05
N GLY A 3 1.35 1.45 -4.09
CA GLY A 3 0.71 0.56 -5.08
C GLY A 3 -0.46 -0.32 -4.60
N LEU A 4 -0.45 -0.75 -3.33
CA LEU A 4 -1.17 -1.95 -2.87
C LEU A 4 -2.48 -1.69 -2.12
N ALA A 5 -2.58 -0.61 -1.34
CA ALA A 5 -3.75 -0.36 -0.49
C ALA A 5 -5.05 -0.05 -1.28
N PRO A 6 -5.02 0.73 -2.38
CA PRO A 6 -6.23 1.06 -3.14
C PRO A 6 -6.94 -0.16 -3.76
N PRO A 7 -6.25 -1.10 -4.44
CA PRO A 7 -6.90 -2.31 -4.93
C PRO A 7 -7.33 -3.23 -3.79
N LEU A 8 -6.61 -3.28 -2.66
CA LEU A 8 -7.04 -4.09 -1.51
C LEU A 8 -8.38 -3.65 -0.94
N HIS A 9 -8.55 -2.33 -0.72
CA HIS A 9 -9.80 -1.77 -0.21
C HIS A 9 -10.98 -2.13 -1.13
N LEU A 10 -10.84 -1.88 -2.43
CA LEU A 10 -11.88 -2.19 -3.41
C LEU A 10 -12.16 -3.71 -3.47
N CYS A 11 -11.14 -4.54 -3.36
CA CYS A 11 -11.27 -5.99 -3.36
C CYS A 11 -12.10 -6.49 -2.16
N ILE A 12 -11.81 -5.95 -0.96
CA ILE A 12 -12.54 -6.27 0.28
C ILE A 12 -14.00 -5.84 0.18
N GLU A 13 -14.27 -4.61 -0.27
CA GLU A 13 -15.64 -4.12 -0.42
C GLU A 13 -16.43 -4.99 -1.40
N VAL A 14 -15.87 -5.25 -2.59
CA VAL A 14 -16.51 -6.09 -3.60
C VAL A 14 -16.80 -7.50 -3.07
N ARG A 15 -15.86 -8.11 -2.33
CA ARG A 15 -16.09 -9.40 -1.67
C ARG A 15 -17.28 -9.33 -0.71
N MET A 16 -17.30 -8.38 0.21
CA MET A 16 -18.37 -8.23 1.20
C MET A 16 -19.74 -8.03 0.53
N MET A 17 -19.77 -7.29 -0.57
CA MET A 17 -21.01 -7.01 -1.31
C MET A 17 -21.52 -8.25 -2.03
N MET A 18 -20.62 -9.03 -2.65
CA MET A 18 -20.98 -10.32 -3.26
C MET A 18 -21.46 -11.34 -2.22
N GLU A 19 -20.85 -11.38 -1.03
CA GLU A 19 -21.28 -12.25 0.08
C GLU A 19 -22.69 -11.88 0.58
N ARG A 20 -23.08 -10.60 0.48
CA ARG A 20 -24.44 -10.12 0.79
C ARG A 20 -25.44 -10.35 -0.34
N GLY A 21 -25.01 -10.87 -1.49
CA GLY A 21 -25.84 -11.04 -2.68
C GLY A 21 -26.13 -9.74 -3.44
N GLU A 22 -25.37 -8.67 -3.22
CA GLU A 22 -25.51 -7.44 -3.99
C GLU A 22 -24.90 -7.59 -5.39
N SER A 23 -25.51 -6.94 -6.39
CA SER A 23 -24.94 -6.90 -7.73
C SER A 23 -23.68 -6.05 -7.76
N ILE A 24 -22.67 -6.47 -8.52
CA ILE A 24 -21.41 -5.75 -8.67
C ILE A 24 -21.65 -4.34 -9.23
N ASN A 25 -22.56 -4.18 -10.20
CA ASN A 25 -22.84 -2.87 -10.80
C ASN A 25 -23.46 -1.89 -9.78
N SER A 26 -24.55 -2.29 -9.11
CA SER A 26 -25.17 -1.45 -8.07
C SER A 26 -24.21 -1.16 -6.93
N GLY A 27 -23.38 -2.15 -6.62
CA GLY A 27 -22.41 -2.08 -5.58
C GLY A 27 -21.29 -1.08 -5.87
N LEU A 28 -20.59 -1.24 -7.00
CA LEU A 28 -19.48 -0.38 -7.40
C LEU A 28 -19.89 1.09 -7.38
N ARG A 29 -21.11 1.41 -7.83
CA ARG A 29 -21.63 2.79 -7.82
C ARG A 29 -21.72 3.41 -6.43
N LYS A 30 -22.03 2.61 -5.40
CA LYS A 30 -22.10 3.09 -4.01
C LYS A 30 -20.71 3.40 -3.45
N ILE A 31 -19.71 2.60 -3.80
CA ILE A 31 -18.37 2.68 -3.19
C ILE A 31 -17.40 3.60 -3.95
N ILE A 32 -17.70 4.01 -5.19
CA ILE A 32 -16.90 4.99 -5.97
C ILE A 32 -16.42 6.20 -5.15
N PRO A 33 -17.26 6.84 -4.30
CA PRO A 33 -16.84 8.00 -3.50
C PRO A 33 -15.73 7.69 -2.48
N GLU A 34 -15.61 6.43 -2.06
CA GLU A 34 -14.67 5.96 -1.05
C GLU A 34 -13.34 5.50 -1.67
N ILE A 35 -13.31 5.22 -2.98
CA ILE A 35 -12.11 4.80 -3.70
C ILE A 35 -11.11 5.96 -3.80
N GLU A 36 -9.83 5.66 -3.59
CA GLU A 36 -8.70 6.59 -3.80
C GLU A 36 -8.79 7.30 -5.16
N ILE A 37 -8.53 8.62 -5.18
CA ILE A 37 -8.77 9.51 -6.34
C ILE A 37 -8.12 8.98 -7.63
N ASN A 38 -6.85 8.54 -7.57
CA ASN A 38 -6.12 8.07 -8.74
C ASN A 38 -6.72 6.79 -9.33
N PHE A 39 -7.17 5.86 -8.48
CA PHE A 39 -7.74 4.61 -8.92
C PHE A 39 -9.22 4.73 -9.29
N ARG A 40 -9.95 5.64 -8.65
CA ARG A 40 -11.36 5.94 -8.89
C ARG A 40 -11.67 6.25 -10.34
N GLN A 41 -10.82 7.03 -11.00
CA GLN A 41 -11.00 7.40 -12.41
C GLN A 41 -11.04 6.17 -13.32
N HIS A 42 -10.23 5.15 -13.04
CA HIS A 42 -10.21 3.91 -13.81
C HIS A 42 -11.47 3.08 -13.59
N VAL A 43 -11.99 3.05 -12.35
CA VAL A 43 -13.25 2.34 -12.03
C VAL A 43 -14.46 3.04 -12.67
N ILE A 44 -14.52 4.38 -12.61
CA ILE A 44 -15.57 5.16 -13.28
C ILE A 44 -15.53 4.94 -14.78
N LYS A 45 -14.33 4.99 -15.39
CA LYS A 45 -14.16 4.75 -16.82
C LYS A 45 -14.60 3.35 -17.22
N LEU A 46 -14.26 2.34 -16.42
CA LEU A 46 -14.69 0.95 -16.63
C LEU A 46 -16.22 0.84 -16.63
N LEU A 47 -16.90 1.41 -15.63
CA LEU A 47 -18.36 1.39 -15.56
C LEU A 47 -19.00 2.12 -16.74
N PHE A 48 -18.46 3.28 -17.11
CA PHE A 48 -18.95 4.06 -18.24
C PHE A 48 -18.81 3.31 -19.58
N GLU A 49 -17.65 2.67 -19.82
CA GLU A 49 -17.43 1.86 -21.02
C GLU A 49 -18.37 0.65 -21.05
N PHE A 50 -18.57 0.00 -19.91
CA PHE A 50 -19.48 -1.13 -19.79
C PHE A 50 -20.93 -0.73 -20.06
N ASP A 51 -21.39 0.38 -19.48
CA ASP A 51 -22.75 0.89 -19.69
C ASP A 51 -23.01 1.30 -21.16
N GLN A 52 -22.03 1.92 -21.83
CA GLN A 52 -22.21 2.38 -23.21
C GLN A 52 -22.10 1.29 -24.26
N TYR A 53 -21.11 0.40 -24.12
CA TYR A 53 -20.72 -0.52 -25.20
C TYR A 53 -20.98 -1.99 -24.85
N GLY A 54 -21.34 -2.31 -23.61
CA GLY A 54 -21.42 -3.69 -23.11
C GLY A 54 -20.09 -4.44 -23.12
N LYS A 55 -18.98 -3.73 -23.39
CA LYS A 55 -17.63 -4.26 -23.52
C LYS A 55 -16.63 -3.22 -23.01
N VAL A 56 -15.57 -3.70 -22.38
CA VAL A 56 -14.53 -2.86 -21.79
C VAL A 56 -13.24 -3.00 -22.59
N ASN A 57 -12.57 -1.89 -22.87
CA ASN A 57 -11.31 -1.92 -23.61
C ASN A 57 -10.12 -2.16 -22.66
N HIS A 58 -9.66 -3.40 -22.56
CA HIS A 58 -8.54 -3.80 -21.69
C HIS A 58 -7.22 -3.05 -21.97
N LYS A 59 -7.05 -2.40 -23.12
CA LYS A 59 -5.86 -1.57 -23.41
C LYS A 59 -5.73 -0.39 -22.44
N ASN A 60 -6.85 0.07 -21.88
CA ASN A 60 -6.87 1.16 -20.90
C ASN A 60 -6.28 0.78 -19.53
N PHE A 61 -5.99 -0.49 -19.30
CA PHE A 61 -5.42 -0.99 -18.03
C PHE A 61 -3.93 -1.28 -18.11
N ALA A 62 -3.29 -1.09 -19.27
CA ALA A 62 -1.89 -1.45 -19.48
C ALA A 62 -0.91 -0.65 -18.60
N SER A 63 -1.25 0.60 -18.26
CA SER A 63 -0.45 1.48 -17.41
C SER A 63 -0.62 1.24 -15.91
N LEU A 64 -1.53 0.34 -15.51
CA LEU A 64 -1.81 0.06 -14.10
C LEU A 64 -0.84 -0.96 -13.50
N THR A 65 -0.66 -0.88 -12.18
CA THR A 65 0.06 -1.91 -11.43
C THR A 65 -0.64 -3.26 -11.57
N MET A 66 0.11 -4.35 -11.40
CA MET A 66 -0.37 -5.72 -11.60
C MET A 66 -1.70 -6.00 -10.87
N TYR A 67 -1.77 -5.72 -9.57
CA TYR A 67 -2.97 -5.96 -8.76
C TYR A 67 -4.16 -5.07 -9.14
N ARG A 68 -3.92 -3.80 -9.51
CA ARG A 68 -4.99 -2.91 -9.99
C ARG A 68 -5.58 -3.42 -11.30
N ARG A 69 -4.73 -3.83 -12.23
CA ARG A 69 -5.16 -4.40 -13.51
C ARG A 69 -5.94 -5.69 -13.33
N GLU A 70 -5.45 -6.59 -12.48
CA GLU A 70 -6.11 -7.87 -12.22
C GLU A 70 -7.48 -7.66 -11.58
N LEU A 71 -7.58 -6.77 -10.59
CA LEU A 71 -8.85 -6.42 -9.98
C LEU A 71 -9.85 -5.86 -11.01
N LEU A 72 -9.44 -4.91 -11.85
CA LEU A 72 -10.33 -4.37 -12.88
C LEU A 72 -10.79 -5.44 -13.86
N ASN A 73 -9.90 -6.35 -14.29
CA ASN A 73 -10.27 -7.47 -15.15
C ASN A 73 -11.31 -8.39 -14.49
N LEU A 74 -11.12 -8.74 -13.21
CA LEU A 74 -12.11 -9.51 -12.45
C LEU A 74 -13.45 -8.77 -12.37
N LEU A 75 -13.44 -7.46 -12.15
CA LEU A 75 -14.67 -6.67 -12.16
C LEU A 75 -15.38 -6.70 -13.52
N VAL A 76 -14.65 -6.69 -14.64
CA VAL A 76 -15.26 -6.85 -15.98
C VAL A 76 -15.98 -8.20 -16.06
N HIS A 77 -15.33 -9.30 -15.67
CA HIS A 77 -15.96 -10.62 -15.66
C HIS A 77 -17.22 -10.66 -14.77
N GLY A 78 -17.15 -10.04 -13.58
CA GLY A 78 -18.29 -9.95 -12.68
C GLY A 78 -19.44 -9.10 -13.21
N LEU A 79 -19.15 -8.01 -13.91
CA LEU A 79 -20.17 -7.20 -14.60
C LEU A 79 -20.84 -7.96 -15.75
N CYS A 80 -20.11 -8.86 -16.42
CA CYS A 80 -20.66 -9.79 -17.41
C CYS A 80 -21.50 -10.93 -16.79
N GLY A 81 -21.62 -11.00 -15.46
CA GLY A 81 -22.38 -12.02 -14.74
C GLY A 81 -21.61 -13.30 -14.46
N GLU A 82 -20.29 -13.32 -14.66
CA GLU A 82 -19.47 -14.47 -14.31
C GLU A 82 -19.26 -14.57 -12.78
N PRO A 83 -19.19 -15.79 -12.21
CA PRO A 83 -18.91 -15.96 -10.79
C PRO A 83 -17.44 -15.66 -10.48
N ILE A 84 -17.17 -14.47 -9.93
CA ILE A 84 -15.80 -14.02 -9.62
C ILE A 84 -15.41 -14.14 -8.14
N LEU A 85 -16.33 -14.49 -7.24
CA LEU A 85 -16.08 -14.47 -5.79
C LEU A 85 -14.84 -15.27 -5.36
N PRO A 86 -14.60 -16.52 -5.84
CA PRO A 86 -13.40 -17.26 -5.48
C PRO A 86 -12.11 -16.58 -5.95
N ARG A 87 -12.14 -15.92 -7.11
CA ARG A 87 -10.99 -15.20 -7.67
C ARG A 87 -10.72 -13.90 -6.91
N ILE A 88 -11.77 -13.20 -6.48
CA ILE A 88 -11.66 -12.01 -5.62
C ILE A 88 -11.03 -12.40 -4.27
N ILE A 89 -11.46 -13.50 -3.65
CA ILE A 89 -10.86 -14.00 -2.40
C ILE A 89 -9.38 -14.34 -2.60
N GLY A 90 -9.03 -15.02 -3.70
CA GLY A 90 -7.64 -15.32 -4.04
C GLY A 90 -6.79 -14.06 -4.20
N LEU A 91 -7.27 -13.09 -4.98
CA LEU A 91 -6.59 -11.82 -5.19
C LEU A 91 -6.44 -11.02 -3.89
N GLU A 92 -7.46 -11.00 -3.04
CA GLU A 92 -7.40 -10.37 -1.72
C GLU A 92 -6.27 -10.99 -0.88
N HIS A 93 -6.19 -12.31 -0.85
CA HIS A 93 -5.14 -13.01 -0.11
C HIS A 93 -3.75 -12.68 -0.66
N GLU A 94 -3.56 -12.71 -1.98
CA GLU A 94 -2.29 -12.36 -2.63
C GLU A 94 -1.84 -10.93 -2.28
N ILE A 95 -2.74 -9.95 -2.39
CA ILE A 95 -2.44 -8.56 -2.05
C ILE A 95 -2.09 -8.43 -0.57
N LYS A 96 -2.83 -9.12 0.33
CA LYS A 96 -2.53 -9.12 1.77
C LYS A 96 -1.17 -9.72 2.07
N THR A 97 -0.83 -10.86 1.48
CA THR A 97 0.49 -11.49 1.65
C THR A 97 1.59 -10.55 1.17
N ALA A 98 1.45 -9.96 -0.02
CA ALA A 98 2.43 -9.01 -0.54
C ALA A 98 2.61 -7.79 0.37
N CYS A 99 1.52 -7.25 0.95
CA CYS A 99 1.58 -6.18 1.93
C CYS A 99 2.32 -6.60 3.21
N LEU A 100 2.05 -7.80 3.74
CA LEU A 100 2.70 -8.31 4.93
C LEU A 100 4.20 -8.52 4.71
N ASP A 101 4.59 -9.02 3.54
CA ASP A 101 6.00 -9.20 3.19
C ASP A 101 6.74 -7.85 3.07
N GLU A 102 6.10 -6.82 2.50
CA GLU A 102 6.66 -5.45 2.44
C GLU A 102 6.82 -4.86 3.85
N ILE A 103 5.80 -5.02 4.72
CA ILE A 103 5.86 -4.58 6.12
C ILE A 103 6.99 -5.31 6.85
N GLN A 104 7.09 -6.62 6.72
CA GLN A 104 8.11 -7.41 7.40
C GLN A 104 9.52 -6.99 6.96
N THR A 105 9.71 -6.78 5.66
CA THR A 105 10.97 -6.29 5.10
C THR A 105 11.35 -4.94 5.70
N TYR A 106 10.39 -4.00 5.76
CA TYR A 106 10.62 -2.68 6.35
C TYR A 106 10.90 -2.73 7.86
N VAL A 107 10.18 -3.57 8.59
CA VAL A 107 10.38 -3.77 10.04
C VAL A 107 11.74 -4.39 10.33
N ASN A 108 12.23 -5.29 9.47
CA ASN A 108 13.56 -5.89 9.63
C ASN A 108 14.69 -4.87 9.45
N ASP A 109 14.47 -3.83 8.63
CA ASP A 109 15.46 -2.77 8.39
C ASP A 109 15.47 -1.68 9.48
N LEU A 110 14.37 -1.55 10.23
CA LEU A 110 14.22 -0.51 11.25
C LEU A 110 15.30 -0.53 12.35
N PRO A 111 15.63 -1.68 12.96
CA PRO A 111 16.63 -1.76 14.02
C PRO A 111 17.99 -1.22 13.62
N LEU A 112 18.43 -1.49 12.40
CA LEU A 112 19.74 -1.06 11.92
C LEU A 112 19.79 0.46 11.72
N ARG A 113 18.70 1.06 11.20
CA ARG A 113 18.54 2.52 11.12
C ARG A 113 18.48 3.17 12.51
N GLY A 114 17.82 2.52 13.46
CA GLY A 114 17.74 2.95 14.84
C GLY A 114 19.10 2.93 15.54
N LEU A 115 19.85 1.84 15.41
CA LEU A 115 21.19 1.67 15.96
C LEU A 115 22.17 2.72 15.42
N LEU A 116 22.16 2.98 14.11
CA LEU A 116 23.01 4.01 13.50
C LEU A 116 22.70 5.40 14.07
N THR A 117 21.41 5.74 14.15
CA THR A 117 20.96 7.02 14.74
C THR A 117 21.39 7.13 16.20
N MET A 118 21.23 6.06 16.98
CA MET A 118 21.67 6.02 18.38
C MET A 118 23.18 6.20 18.50
N LEU A 119 23.96 5.50 17.68
CA LEU A 119 25.42 5.57 17.67
C LEU A 119 25.91 7.01 17.40
N LEU A 120 25.30 7.71 16.43
CA LEU A 120 25.65 9.09 16.10
C LEU A 120 25.42 10.07 17.25
N ILE A 121 24.45 9.80 18.12
CA ILE A 121 24.17 10.62 19.31
C ILE A 121 25.06 10.19 20.49
N GLN A 122 25.22 8.89 20.69
CA GLN A 122 25.90 8.31 21.83
C GLN A 122 27.42 8.49 21.76
N PHE A 123 28.00 8.40 20.56
CA PHE A 123 29.44 8.56 20.35
C PHE A 123 29.98 9.94 20.79
N PRO A 124 29.45 11.09 20.35
CA PRO A 124 29.93 12.39 20.81
C PRO A 124 29.65 12.63 22.30
N ALA A 125 28.55 12.12 22.83
CA ALA A 125 28.26 12.21 24.27
C ALA A 125 29.33 11.48 25.10
N PHE A 126 29.74 10.28 24.67
CA PHE A 126 30.84 9.56 25.31
C PHE A 126 32.18 10.28 25.15
N LEU A 127 32.48 10.86 23.98
CA LEU A 127 33.70 11.66 23.80
C LEU A 127 33.75 12.84 24.76
N LEU A 128 32.65 13.58 24.93
CA LEU A 128 32.57 14.67 25.90
C LEU A 128 32.77 14.19 27.33
N LEU A 129 32.22 13.04 27.69
CA LEU A 129 32.35 12.48 29.04
C LEU A 129 33.78 12.01 29.33
N LEU A 130 34.46 11.40 28.35
CA LEU A 130 35.83 10.90 28.48
C LEU A 130 36.87 12.02 28.42
N PHE A 131 36.75 12.92 27.44
CA PHE A 131 37.74 13.97 27.19
C PHE A 131 37.46 15.27 27.96
N GLY A 132 36.22 15.50 28.42
CA GLY A 132 35.88 16.69 29.20
C GLY A 132 36.79 16.91 30.42
N PRO A 133 36.95 15.91 31.31
CA PRO A 133 37.86 16.02 32.46
C PRO A 133 39.33 16.22 32.06
N LEU A 134 39.80 15.50 31.02
CA LEU A 134 41.17 15.59 30.52
C LEU A 134 41.50 16.97 29.96
N ILE A 135 40.59 17.55 29.18
CA ILE A 135 40.74 18.91 28.64
C ILE A 135 40.72 19.93 29.79
N ASN A 136 39.85 19.76 30.79
CA ASN A 136 39.80 20.63 31.96
C ASN A 136 41.09 20.61 32.79
N GLU A 137 41.71 19.44 33.00
CA GLU A 137 43.00 19.36 33.69
C GLU A 137 44.14 19.96 32.86
N LEU A 138 44.22 19.64 31.56
CA LEU A 138 45.27 20.17 30.69
C LEU A 138 45.21 21.70 30.59
N THR A 139 44.02 22.27 30.46
CA THR A 139 43.83 23.73 30.42
C THR A 139 44.16 24.39 31.77
N ARG A 140 43.79 23.77 32.89
CA ARG A 140 44.17 24.27 34.23
C ARG A 140 45.68 24.21 34.45
N SER A 141 46.35 23.14 34.00
CA SER A 141 47.81 22.99 34.11
C SER A 141 48.59 23.95 33.21
N PHE A 142 48.04 24.39 32.07
CA PHE A 142 48.68 25.36 31.17
C PHE A 142 48.51 26.83 31.62
N MET A 143 47.57 27.11 32.52
CA MET A 143 47.28 28.45 33.05
C MET A 143 48.01 28.76 34.36
N GLN A 144 48.76 27.81 34.92
CA GLN A 144 49.71 28.00 36.02
C GLN A 144 51.12 28.19 35.45
#